data_AF-A0A844HF54-F1
#
_entry.id   AF-A0A844HF54-F1
#
_cell.length_a   1.000
_cell.length_b   1.000
_cell.length_c   1.000
_cell.angle_alpha   90.00
_cell.angle_beta   90.00
_cell.angle_gamma   90.00
#
_symmetry.space_group_name_H-M   'P 1'
#
loop_
_entity.id
_entity.type
_entity.pdbx_description
1 polymer ?
#
loop_
_entity_poly.entity_id
_entity_poly.type
_entity_poly.pdbx_seq_one_letter_code
_entity_poly.pdbx_strand_id
1 'polypeptide(L)'
;MSLSEKFVDLVFLVTTCRGGSDLHRLQAMHRSPICPPGWSVRAAGPSWFLIWFQDPARLIRLRVVLVPRRWIGLSRAESLALVADQMARIESAPSQKRSSPVLRDAQHRIGRVLARHW
;
A
#
# COMPACT_ATOMS: atom_id res chain seq x y z
N MET A 1 -23.71 -0.64 -5.52
CA MET A 1 -22.54 -1.53 -5.58
C MET A 1 -22.87 -2.71 -6.46
N SER A 2 -22.21 -2.84 -7.62
CA SER A 2 -22.52 -3.88 -8.62
C SER A 2 -21.97 -5.25 -8.21
N LEU A 3 -22.48 -6.34 -8.81
CA LEU A 3 -21.94 -7.69 -8.60
C LEU A 3 -20.45 -7.78 -8.97
N SER A 4 -20.03 -7.07 -10.01
CA SER A 4 -18.63 -6.95 -10.42
C SER A 4 -17.75 -6.36 -9.32
N GLU A 5 -18.18 -5.25 -8.69
CA GLU A 5 -17.42 -4.61 -7.62
C GLU A 5 -17.22 -5.51 -6.41
N LYS A 6 -18.26 -6.28 -6.03
CA LYS A 6 -18.19 -7.26 -4.94
C LYS A 6 -17.20 -8.39 -5.25
N PHE A 7 -17.17 -8.85 -6.49
CA PHE A 7 -16.21 -9.87 -6.90
C PHE A 7 -14.78 -9.36 -6.82
N VAL A 8 -14.49 -8.16 -7.35
CA VAL A 8 -13.14 -7.61 -7.27
C VAL A 8 -12.74 -7.31 -5.82
N ASP A 9 -13.69 -6.95 -4.94
CA ASP A 9 -13.43 -6.84 -3.50
C ASP A 9 -13.03 -8.18 -2.89
N LEU A 10 -13.71 -9.27 -3.26
CA LEU A 10 -13.33 -10.60 -2.83
C LEU A 10 -11.90 -10.96 -3.30
N VAL A 11 -11.59 -10.69 -4.57
CA VAL A 11 -10.23 -10.91 -5.11
C VAL A 11 -9.21 -10.09 -4.32
N PHE A 12 -9.49 -8.82 -4.02
CA PHE A 12 -8.65 -7.99 -3.16
C PHE A 12 -8.45 -8.62 -1.78
N LEU A 13 -9.52 -9.11 -1.14
CA LEU A 13 -9.46 -9.68 0.20
C LEU A 13 -8.68 -11.01 0.25
N VAL A 14 -8.73 -11.81 -0.82
CA VAL A 14 -8.03 -13.10 -0.95
C VAL A 14 -6.56 -12.93 -1.35
N THR A 15 -6.25 -11.93 -2.19
CA THR A 15 -4.89 -11.68 -2.69
C THR A 15 -4.05 -10.81 -1.76
N THR A 16 -4.65 -10.33 -0.67
CA THR A 16 -3.97 -9.58 0.38
C THR A 16 -4.20 -10.25 1.74
N CYS A 17 -3.26 -10.12 2.67
CA CYS A 17 -3.38 -10.68 4.02
C CYS A 17 -3.45 -9.57 5.07
N ARG A 18 -3.85 -9.88 6.31
CA ARG A 18 -3.76 -8.91 7.42
C ARG A 18 -2.30 -8.45 7.57
N GLY A 19 -2.08 -7.14 7.49
CA GLY A 19 -0.76 -6.50 7.53
C GLY A 19 -0.41 -5.92 8.89
N GLY A 20 -1.08 -6.36 9.97
CA GLY A 20 -0.93 -5.78 11.30
C GLY A 20 0.50 -5.78 11.83
N SER A 21 1.27 -6.86 11.61
CA SER A 21 2.68 -6.96 12.01
C SER A 21 3.59 -6.03 11.19
N ASP A 22 3.29 -5.85 9.90
CA ASP A 22 4.01 -4.94 9.01
C ASP A 22 3.76 -3.47 9.38
N LEU A 23 2.50 -3.15 9.71
CA LEU A 23 2.12 -1.83 10.19
C LEU A 23 2.70 -1.53 11.56
N HIS A 24 2.58 -2.44 12.53
CA HIS A 24 3.12 -2.22 13.88
C HIS A 24 4.61 -1.94 13.83
N ARG A 25 5.35 -2.59 12.91
CA ARG A 25 6.76 -2.27 12.69
C ARG A 25 6.92 -0.84 12.18
N LEU A 26 6.16 -0.44 11.16
CA LEU A 26 6.21 0.92 10.62
C LEU A 26 5.82 1.96 11.67
N GLN A 27 4.77 1.71 12.46
CA GLN A 27 4.24 2.58 13.51
C GLN A 27 5.15 2.67 14.74
N ALA A 28 5.73 1.57 15.21
CA ALA A 28 6.72 1.59 16.30
C ALA A 28 7.92 2.49 15.95
N MET A 29 8.14 2.72 14.65
CA MET A 29 9.22 3.54 14.12
C MET A 29 8.78 4.95 13.73
N HIS A 30 7.51 5.34 13.94
CA HIS A 30 6.98 6.65 13.58
C HIS A 30 6.19 7.23 14.75
N ARG A 31 6.52 8.45 15.21
CA ARG A 31 5.91 9.07 16.41
C ARG A 31 4.43 9.43 16.25
N SER A 32 3.87 9.26 15.05
CA SER A 32 2.47 9.58 14.73
C SER A 32 1.80 8.35 14.11
N PRO A 33 0.51 8.09 14.42
CA PRO A 33 -0.26 7.01 13.81
C PRO A 33 -0.25 7.15 12.28
N ILE A 34 0.44 6.23 11.63
CA ILE A 34 0.54 6.16 10.16
C ILE A 34 -0.82 5.85 9.50
N CYS A 35 -1.72 5.22 10.25
CA CYS A 35 -3.01 4.77 9.78
C CYS A 35 -4.10 5.60 10.48
N PRO A 36 -5.05 6.21 9.73
CA PRO A 36 -6.15 6.93 10.32
C PRO A 36 -7.01 5.99 11.20
N PRO A 37 -7.67 6.52 12.25
CA PRO A 37 -8.54 5.71 13.09
C PRO A 37 -9.66 5.08 12.25
N GLY A 38 -9.93 3.79 12.50
CA GLY A 38 -10.95 3.02 11.77
C GLY A 38 -10.51 2.48 10.41
N TRP A 39 -9.25 2.68 10.02
CA TRP A 39 -8.65 2.03 8.86
C TRP A 39 -7.95 0.73 9.26
N SER A 40 -8.03 -0.26 8.36
CA SER A 40 -7.33 -1.54 8.51
C SER A 40 -6.10 -1.58 7.64
N VAL A 41 -5.15 -2.47 7.95
CA VAL A 41 -3.94 -2.63 7.17
C VAL A 41 -3.85 -4.00 6.56
N ARG A 42 -3.58 -4.03 5.25
CA ARG A 42 -3.40 -5.25 4.48
C ARG A 42 -2.05 -5.23 3.80
N ALA A 43 -1.43 -6.40 3.69
CA ALA A 43 -0.17 -6.59 3.01
C ALA A 43 -0.36 -7.39 1.72
N ALA A 44 0.35 -7.02 0.67
CA ALA A 44 0.32 -7.70 -0.62
C ALA A 44 1.71 -8.12 -1.10
N GLY A 45 1.78 -9.24 -1.82
CA GLY A 45 2.95 -9.57 -2.63
C GLY A 45 3.13 -8.57 -3.78
N PRO A 46 4.29 -8.55 -4.44
CA PRO A 46 4.68 -7.44 -5.32
C PRO A 46 3.70 -7.22 -6.50
N SER A 47 3.12 -8.26 -7.10
CA SER A 47 2.21 -8.12 -8.25
C SER A 47 0.89 -7.50 -7.82
N TRP A 48 0.29 -8.11 -6.80
CA TRP A 48 -0.97 -7.65 -6.21
C TRP A 48 -0.82 -6.27 -5.57
N PHE A 49 0.34 -5.97 -4.99
CA PHE A 49 0.61 -4.65 -4.45
C PHE A 49 0.51 -3.59 -5.55
N LEU A 50 1.19 -3.75 -6.69
CA LEU A 50 1.14 -2.76 -7.77
C LEU A 50 -0.27 -2.61 -8.35
N ILE A 51 -1.01 -3.70 -8.50
CA ILE A 51 -2.40 -3.67 -8.99
C ILE A 51 -3.28 -2.86 -8.03
N TRP A 52 -3.30 -3.23 -6.75
CA TRP A 52 -4.20 -2.61 -5.78
C TRP A 52 -3.78 -1.21 -5.34
N PHE A 53 -2.47 -0.91 -5.38
CA PHE A 53 -1.95 0.43 -5.08
C PHE A 53 -2.44 1.49 -6.10
N GLN A 54 -2.77 1.07 -7.32
CA GLN A 54 -3.30 1.95 -8.36
C GLN A 54 -4.82 2.20 -8.26
N ASP A 55 -5.53 1.52 -7.35
CA ASP A 55 -6.97 1.67 -7.13
C ASP A 55 -7.25 2.40 -5.79
N PRO A 56 -6.99 3.71 -5.70
CA PRO A 56 -7.20 4.46 -4.46
C PRO A 56 -8.67 4.51 -4.06
N ALA A 57 -9.60 4.46 -5.02
CA ALA A 57 -11.04 4.47 -4.75
C ALA A 57 -11.45 3.25 -3.92
N ARG A 58 -10.94 2.05 -4.26
CA ARG A 58 -11.17 0.85 -3.46
C ARG A 58 -10.53 0.92 -2.09
N LEU A 59 -9.29 1.38 -2.00
CA LEU A 59 -8.59 1.51 -0.72
C LEU A 59 -9.33 2.46 0.23
N ILE A 60 -9.83 3.58 -0.29
CA ILE A 60 -10.65 4.53 0.48
C ILE A 60 -11.98 3.89 0.89
N ARG A 61 -12.70 3.28 -0.04
CA ARG A 61 -14.01 2.67 0.23
C ARG A 61 -13.93 1.56 1.27
N LEU A 62 -12.89 0.73 1.20
CA LEU A 62 -12.66 -0.36 2.16
C LEU A 62 -11.94 0.10 3.44
N ARG A 63 -11.51 1.37 3.51
CA ARG A 63 -10.68 1.93 4.59
C ARG A 63 -9.45 1.06 4.85
N VAL A 64 -8.68 0.79 3.79
CA VAL A 64 -7.48 -0.04 3.86
C VAL A 64 -6.24 0.75 3.49
N VAL A 65 -5.23 0.71 4.37
CA VAL A 65 -3.85 1.05 4.02
C VAL A 65 -3.19 -0.21 3.49
N LEU A 66 -2.63 -0.13 2.29
CA LEU A 66 -2.00 -1.28 1.65
C LEU A 66 -0.48 -1.15 1.75
N VAL A 67 0.16 -2.12 2.39
CA VAL A 67 1.61 -2.18 2.54
C VAL A 67 2.22 -3.31 1.71
N PRO A 68 3.45 -3.15 1.22
CA PRO A 68 4.17 -4.23 0.56
C PRO A 68 4.58 -5.28 1.62
N ARG A 69 4.53 -6.56 1.26
CA ARG A 69 5.03 -7.64 2.14
C ARG A 69 6.55 -7.52 2.36
N ARG A 70 7.01 -7.96 3.54
CA ARG A 70 8.41 -7.84 4.02
C ARG A 70 9.46 -8.41 3.07
N TRP A 71 9.16 -9.53 2.42
CA TRP A 71 10.10 -10.23 1.54
C TRP A 71 10.44 -9.47 0.25
N ILE A 72 9.74 -8.36 -0.04
CA ILE A 72 10.06 -7.47 -1.16
C ILE A 72 11.38 -6.69 -0.89
N GLY A 73 11.82 -6.60 0.37
CA GLY A 73 13.13 -6.01 0.69
C GLY A 73 13.20 -4.50 0.47
N LEU A 74 12.07 -3.80 0.66
CA LEU A 74 12.06 -2.34 0.69
C LEU A 74 12.72 -1.83 1.97
N SER A 75 13.50 -0.78 1.82
CA SER A 75 14.00 0.04 2.90
C SER A 75 12.85 0.72 3.66
N ARG A 76 13.18 1.22 4.85
CA ARG A 76 12.24 1.97 5.69
C ARG A 76 11.72 3.23 4.99
N ALA A 77 12.61 3.97 4.34
CA ALA A 77 12.25 5.20 3.64
C ALA A 77 11.32 4.91 2.45
N GLU A 78 11.59 3.85 1.68
CA GLU A 78 10.73 3.39 0.57
C GLU A 78 9.34 2.98 1.07
N SER A 79 9.27 2.22 2.17
CA SER A 79 8.00 1.78 2.75
C SER A 79 7.16 2.96 3.27
N LEU A 80 7.79 3.92 3.95
CA LEU A 80 7.11 5.13 4.44
C LEU A 80 6.65 6.02 3.29
N ALA A 81 7.46 6.17 2.24
CA ALA A 81 7.09 6.95 1.07
C ALA A 81 5.83 6.41 0.38
N LEU A 82 5.69 5.07 0.29
CA LEU A 82 4.49 4.44 -0.25
C LEU A 82 3.24 4.72 0.59
N VAL A 83 3.36 4.63 1.91
CA VAL A 83 2.22 4.88 2.80
C VAL A 83 1.86 6.37 2.83
N ALA A 84 2.85 7.25 2.85
CA ALA A 84 2.64 8.70 2.77
C ALA A 84 1.94 9.10 1.46
N ASP A 85 2.33 8.50 0.33
CA ASP A 85 1.65 8.71 -0.97
C ASP A 85 0.19 8.24 -0.92
N GLN A 86 -0.11 7.09 -0.30
CA GLN A 86 -1.49 6.65 -0.09
C GLN A 86 -2.28 7.64 0.77
N MET A 87 -1.72 8.09 1.91
CA MET A 87 -2.41 9.03 2.80
C MET A 87 -2.70 10.35 2.11
N ALA A 88 -1.74 10.89 1.35
CA ALA A 88 -1.93 12.11 0.58
C ALA A 88 -3.08 11.97 -0.44
N ARG A 89 -3.21 10.81 -1.10
CA ARG A 89 -4.33 10.53 -2.01
C ARG A 89 -5.67 10.42 -1.28
N ILE A 90 -5.68 9.84 -0.08
CA ILE A 90 -6.88 9.66 0.74
C ILE A 90 -7.43 10.99 1.23
N GLU A 91 -6.55 11.87 1.71
CA GLU A 91 -6.92 13.19 2.22
C GLU A 91 -7.39 14.15 1.12
N SER A 92 -7.34 13.74 -0.16
CA SER A 92 -7.54 14.60 -1.33
C SER A 92 -6.69 15.88 -1.25
N ALA A 93 -5.62 15.84 -0.46
CA ALA A 93 -4.64 16.89 -0.42
C ALA A 93 -4.08 17.01 -1.84
N PRO A 94 -3.72 18.22 -2.31
CA PRO A 94 -2.99 18.34 -3.56
C PRO A 94 -1.75 17.46 -3.40
N SER A 95 -1.77 16.29 -4.05
CA SER A 95 -0.66 15.34 -4.05
C SER A 95 0.54 16.21 -4.35
N GLN A 96 1.42 16.47 -3.37
CA GLN A 96 2.56 17.32 -3.65
C GLN A 96 3.26 16.63 -4.81
N LYS A 97 3.15 17.26 -5.99
CA LYS A 97 3.37 16.69 -7.34
C LYS A 97 4.86 16.44 -7.61
N ARG A 98 5.61 16.05 -6.59
CA ARG A 98 6.93 15.48 -6.69
C ARG A 98 6.83 14.09 -6.08
N SER A 99 6.53 13.12 -6.95
CA SER A 99 6.93 11.73 -6.74
C SER A 99 8.37 11.77 -6.23
N SER A 100 8.54 11.55 -4.93
CA SER A 100 9.86 11.68 -4.31
C SER A 100 10.76 10.63 -4.96
N PRO A 101 12.07 10.88 -5.11
CA PRO A 101 12.99 9.88 -5.64
C PRO A 101 12.82 8.53 -4.90
N VAL A 102 12.61 8.59 -3.59
CA VAL A 102 12.34 7.45 -2.72
C VAL A 102 11.08 6.67 -3.08
N LEU A 103 9.99 7.35 -3.49
CA LEU A 103 8.77 6.69 -3.95
C LEU A 103 8.99 5.97 -5.29
N ARG A 104 9.74 6.60 -6.21
CA ARG A 104 10.11 5.97 -7.49
C ARG A 104 10.99 4.75 -7.26
N ASP A 105 11.98 4.87 -6.39
CA ASP A 105 12.88 3.77 -6.04
C ASP A 105 12.12 2.59 -5.43
N ALA A 106 11.16 2.87 -4.54
CA ALA A 106 10.28 1.86 -3.97
C ALA A 106 9.50 1.10 -5.05
N GLN A 107 8.88 1.83 -5.98
CA GLN A 107 8.11 1.25 -7.09
C GLN A 107 9.01 0.46 -8.06
N HIS A 108 10.18 0.99 -8.41
CA HIS A 108 11.18 0.30 -9.22
C HIS A 108 11.69 -0.98 -8.54
N ARG A 109 11.91 -0.96 -7.23
CA ARG A 109 12.35 -2.14 -6.49
C ARG A 109 11.27 -3.23 -6.46
N ILE A 110 10.01 -2.86 -6.25
CA ILE A 110 8.87 -3.79 -6.38
C ILE A 110 8.84 -4.40 -7.80
N GLY A 111 8.99 -3.56 -8.83
CA GLY A 111 9.04 -4.01 -10.23
C GLY A 111 10.21 -4.96 -10.53
N ARG A 112 11.39 -4.71 -9.95
CA ARG A 112 12.56 -5.61 -10.09
C ARG A 112 12.34 -6.96 -9.41
N VAL A 113 11.68 -7.01 -8.26
CA VAL A 113 11.34 -8.29 -7.61
C VAL A 113 10.40 -9.09 -8.51
N LEU A 114 9.45 -8.44 -9.17
CA LEU A 114 8.61 -9.11 -10.18
C LEU A 114 9.45 -9.68 -11.31
N ALA A 115 10.26 -8.85 -11.97
CA ALA A 115 11.04 -9.27 -13.12
C ALA A 115 12.04 -10.43 -12.87
N ARG A 116 12.33 -10.77 -11.61
CA ARG A 116 13.21 -11.90 -11.24
C ARG A 116 12.48 -13.22 -11.02
N HIS A 117 11.16 -13.17 -10.87
CA HIS A 117 10.32 -14.34 -10.55
C HIS A 117 9.41 -14.74 -11.73
N TRP A 118 9.69 -14.19 -12.92
CA TRP A 118 9.13 -14.56 -14.22
C TRP A 118 10.30 -14.95 -15.14
#